data_AF-A0A635R905-F1
#
_entry.id   AF-A0A635R905-F1
#
_cell.length_a   1.000
_cell.length_b   1.000
_cell.length_c   1.000
_cell.angle_alpha   90.00
_cell.angle_beta   90.00
_cell.angle_gamma   90.00
#
_symmetry.space_group_name_H-M   'P 1'
#
loop_
_entity.id
_entity.type
_entity.pdbx_description
1 polymer ?
#
loop_
_entity_poly.entity_id
_entity_poly.type
_entity_poly.pdbx_seq_one_letter_code
_entity_poly.pdbx_strand_id
1 'polypeptide(L)'
;MRYQTEIVERLSEGLASVSLETAAAFRETFATFFPDRESFCLKVGEYYSKLLEHYGYPPVKFDVPENTDDISYWIETLEAGTLSNLRKAVENETRSSAA
;
A
#
# COMPACT_ATOMS: atom_id res chain seq x y z
N MET A 1 6.41 -14.14 7.13
CA MET A 1 7.77 -14.05 6.56
C MET A 1 8.79 -13.44 7.52
N ARG A 2 10.09 -13.78 7.41
CA ARG A 2 11.18 -13.22 8.26
C ARG A 2 11.23 -11.69 8.24
N TYR A 3 11.04 -11.07 7.08
CA TYR A 3 11.18 -9.62 6.87
C TYR A 3 9.84 -8.87 6.81
N GLN A 4 8.72 -9.51 7.19
CA GLN A 4 7.39 -8.90 7.03
C GLN A 4 7.27 -7.57 7.76
N THR A 5 7.73 -7.50 9.00
CA THR A 5 7.64 -6.27 9.81
C THR A 5 8.35 -5.11 9.12
N GLU A 6 9.58 -5.32 8.64
CA GLU A 6 10.37 -4.31 7.94
C GLU A 6 9.68 -3.85 6.65
N ILE A 7 9.10 -4.79 5.89
CA ILE A 7 8.36 -4.47 4.66
C ILE A 7 7.09 -3.67 4.98
N VAL A 8 6.35 -4.05 6.03
CA VAL A 8 5.16 -3.33 6.47
C VAL A 8 5.52 -1.92 6.93
N GLU A 9 6.60 -1.75 7.68
CA GLU A 9 7.08 -0.43 8.11
C GLU A 9 7.40 0.46 6.91
N ARG A 10 8.18 -0.04 5.94
CA ARG A 10 8.54 0.72 4.73
C ARG A 10 7.33 1.13 3.89
N LEU A 11 6.36 0.23 3.70
CA LEU A 11 5.11 0.54 2.99
C LEU A 11 4.25 1.55 3.75
N SER A 12 4.27 1.48 5.08
CA SER A 12 3.54 2.43 5.93
C SER A 12 4.14 3.84 5.86
N GLU A 13 5.46 3.97 5.73
CA GLU A 13 6.13 5.25 5.51
C GLU A 13 5.71 5.89 4.18
N GLY A 14 5.60 5.08 3.12
CA GLY A 14 5.07 5.52 1.83
C GLY A 14 3.63 6.04 1.95
N LEU A 15 2.77 5.28 2.61
CA LEU A 15 1.37 5.67 2.86
C LEU A 15 1.24 6.87 3.80
N ALA A 16 2.20 7.10 4.70
CA ALA A 16 2.17 8.28 5.58
C ALA A 16 2.29 9.58 4.78
N SER A 17 2.88 9.54 3.58
CA SER A 17 2.87 10.67 2.63
C SER A 17 1.51 10.93 1.97
N VAL A 18 0.59 9.96 2.04
CA VAL A 18 -0.82 10.07 1.61
C VAL A 18 -1.66 10.58 2.79
N SER A 19 -1.67 9.84 3.89
CA SER A 19 -2.33 10.21 5.15
C SER A 19 -1.79 9.36 6.30
N LEU A 20 -1.64 9.97 7.47
CA LEU A 20 -1.24 9.25 8.70
C LEU A 20 -2.28 8.20 9.10
N GLU A 21 -3.57 8.44 8.82
CA GLU A 21 -4.64 7.50 9.11
C GLU A 21 -4.54 6.26 8.22
N THR A 22 -4.33 6.44 6.91
CA THR A 22 -4.11 5.34 5.97
C THR A 22 -2.90 4.50 6.35
N ALA A 23 -1.79 5.13 6.75
CA ALA A 23 -0.61 4.41 7.23
C ALA A 23 -0.89 3.59 8.49
N ALA A 24 -1.64 4.15 9.46
CA ALA A 24 -2.02 3.44 10.67
C ALA A 24 -2.93 2.24 10.37
N ALA A 25 -3.96 2.43 9.52
CA ALA A 25 -4.87 1.37 9.10
C ALA A 25 -4.14 0.24 8.34
N PHE A 26 -3.14 0.58 7.53
CA PHE A 26 -2.29 -0.39 6.87
C PHE A 26 -1.51 -1.23 7.89
N ARG A 27 -0.81 -0.59 8.85
CA ARG A 27 -0.07 -1.32 9.90
C ARG A 27 -0.96 -2.28 10.67
N GLU A 28 -2.16 -1.84 11.05
CA GLU A 28 -3.12 -2.69 11.77
C GLU A 28 -3.55 -3.90 10.92
N THR A 29 -3.87 -3.66 9.64
CA THR A 29 -4.28 -4.72 8.70
C THR A 29 -3.20 -5.79 8.53
N PHE A 30 -1.92 -5.40 8.53
CA PHE A 30 -0.78 -6.29 8.29
C PHE A 30 0.01 -6.65 9.56
N ALA A 31 -0.58 -6.39 10.75
CA ALA A 31 0.02 -6.75 12.03
C ALA A 31 0.13 -8.28 12.25
N THR A 32 -0.73 -9.04 11.58
CA THR A 32 -0.72 -10.51 11.66
C THR A 32 0.28 -11.10 10.67
N PHE A 33 1.02 -12.13 11.12
CA PHE A 33 2.00 -12.82 10.30
C PHE A 33 1.37 -13.57 9.11
N PHE A 34 2.00 -13.44 7.94
CA PHE A 34 1.67 -14.19 6.73
C PHE A 34 2.64 -15.37 6.55
N PRO A 35 2.13 -16.56 6.20
CA PRO A 35 2.93 -17.78 6.12
C PRO A 35 3.98 -17.75 5.02
N ASP A 36 3.69 -17.08 3.91
CA ASP A 36 4.54 -17.03 2.73
C ASP A 36 4.51 -15.64 2.06
N ARG A 37 5.45 -15.43 1.13
CA ARG A 37 5.63 -14.18 0.41
C ARG A 37 4.48 -13.87 -0.54
N GLU A 38 3.99 -14.88 -1.25
CA GLU A 38 2.95 -14.73 -2.25
C GLU A 38 1.66 -14.23 -1.61
N SER A 39 1.21 -14.91 -0.55
CA SER A 39 0.05 -14.51 0.25
C SER A 39 0.18 -13.08 0.77
N PHE A 40 1.37 -12.69 1.26
CA PHE A 40 1.61 -11.33 1.73
C PHE A 40 1.54 -10.29 0.62
N CYS A 41 2.30 -10.47 -0.47
CA CYS A 41 2.37 -9.52 -1.58
C CYS A 41 1.02 -9.39 -2.31
N LEU A 42 0.30 -10.49 -2.51
CA LEU A 42 -1.07 -10.46 -3.04
C LEU A 42 -1.97 -9.63 -2.14
N LYS A 43 -1.89 -9.82 -0.81
CA LYS A 43 -2.73 -9.09 0.12
C LYS A 43 -2.42 -7.60 0.15
N VAL A 44 -1.15 -7.22 0.06
CA VAL A 44 -0.73 -5.82 -0.08
C VAL A 44 -1.27 -5.24 -1.38
N GLY A 45 -1.13 -5.94 -2.51
CA GLY A 45 -1.68 -5.51 -3.80
C GLY A 45 -3.20 -5.30 -3.75
N GLU A 46 -3.94 -6.24 -3.15
CA GLU A 46 -5.38 -6.09 -2.91
C GLU A 46 -5.70 -4.84 -2.07
N TYR A 47 -4.93 -4.57 -1.02
CA TYR A 47 -5.15 -3.41 -0.15
C TYR A 47 -5.02 -2.11 -0.93
N TYR A 48 -3.93 -1.95 -1.68
CA TYR A 48 -3.69 -0.76 -2.49
C TYR A 48 -4.72 -0.59 -3.61
N SER A 49 -5.12 -1.69 -4.25
CA SER A 49 -6.19 -1.68 -5.26
C SER A 49 -7.51 -1.18 -4.67
N LYS A 50 -7.92 -1.73 -3.52
CA LYS A 50 -9.16 -1.30 -2.85
C LYS A 50 -9.11 0.14 -2.39
N LEU A 51 -7.94 0.61 -1.96
CA LEU A 51 -7.74 1.99 -1.57
C LEU A 51 -7.90 2.94 -2.77
N LEU A 52 -7.36 2.59 -3.94
CA LEU A 52 -7.58 3.34 -5.17
C LEU A 52 -9.07 3.35 -5.57
N GLU A 53 -9.73 2.20 -5.54
CA GLU A 53 -11.16 2.07 -5.86
C GLU A 53 -12.04 2.92 -4.93
N HIS A 54 -11.73 2.92 -3.63
CA HIS A 54 -12.43 3.74 -2.64
C HIS A 54 -12.40 5.23 -3.02
N TYR A 55 -11.27 5.68 -3.56
CA TYR A 55 -11.08 7.05 -4.03
C TYR A 55 -11.49 7.30 -5.49
N GLY A 56 -12.14 6.33 -6.13
CA GLY A 56 -12.63 6.46 -7.51
C GLY A 56 -11.55 6.33 -8.59
N TYR A 57 -10.37 5.79 -8.26
CA TYR A 57 -9.32 5.46 -9.23
C TYR A 57 -9.43 4.01 -9.70
N PRO A 58 -8.96 3.69 -10.92
CA PRO A 58 -8.94 2.31 -11.40
C PRO A 58 -8.11 1.39 -10.47
N PRO A 59 -8.58 0.16 -10.20
CA PRO A 59 -7.81 -0.82 -9.48
C PRO A 59 -6.53 -1.17 -10.25
N VAL A 60 -5.51 -1.57 -9.51
CA VAL A 60 -4.22 -1.99 -10.06
C VAL A 60 -3.89 -3.39 -9.58
N LYS A 61 -3.29 -4.17 -10.46
CA LYS A 61 -2.76 -5.49 -10.12
C LYS A 61 -1.25 -5.43 -10.19
N PHE A 62 -0.59 -5.93 -9.15
CA PHE A 62 0.86 -6.07 -9.11
C PHE A 62 1.22 -7.54 -9.18
N ASP A 63 2.26 -7.84 -9.96
CA ASP A 63 2.86 -9.16 -9.93
C ASP A 63 3.54 -9.41 -8.58
N VAL A 64 3.57 -10.66 -8.17
CA VAL A 64 4.25 -11.09 -6.94
C VAL A 64 5.73 -11.24 -7.27
N PRO A 65 6.66 -10.67 -6.47
CA PRO A 65 8.09 -10.86 -6.70
C PRO A 65 8.46 -12.35 -6.64
N GLU A 66 9.36 -12.80 -7.51
CA GLU A 66 9.80 -14.21 -7.58
C GLU A 66 10.73 -14.58 -6.42
N ASN A 67 11.55 -13.63 -5.96
CA ASN A 67 12.48 -13.81 -4.85
C ASN A 67 12.32 -12.71 -3.80
N THR A 68 12.90 -12.95 -2.62
CA THR A 68 12.89 -11.96 -1.52
C THR A 68 13.69 -10.71 -1.89
N ASP A 69 14.77 -10.86 -2.67
CA ASP A 69 15.61 -9.74 -3.12
C ASP A 69 14.87 -8.78 -4.08
N ASP A 70 13.82 -9.27 -4.75
CA ASP A 70 12.99 -8.47 -5.66
C ASP A 70 11.95 -7.63 -4.92
N ILE A 71 11.76 -7.84 -3.61
CA ILE A 71 10.73 -7.14 -2.82
C ILE A 71 10.96 -5.63 -2.80
N SER A 72 12.21 -5.17 -2.70
CA SER A 72 12.50 -3.72 -2.69
C SER A 72 12.04 -3.05 -3.99
N TYR A 73 12.40 -3.63 -5.14
CA TYR A 73 11.98 -3.14 -6.44
C TYR A 73 10.46 -3.22 -6.63
N TRP A 74 9.85 -4.29 -6.13
CA TRP A 74 8.40 -4.46 -6.15
C TRP A 74 7.68 -3.37 -5.34
N ILE A 75 8.19 -3.01 -4.15
CA ILE A 75 7.66 -1.89 -3.34
C ILE A 75 7.73 -0.59 -4.14
N GLU A 76 8.88 -0.28 -4.75
CA GLU A 76 9.05 0.95 -5.54
C GLU A 76 8.06 1.03 -6.71
N THR A 77 7.86 -0.09 -7.41
CA THR A 77 6.89 -0.17 -8.52
C THR A 77 5.46 0.04 -8.04
N LEU A 78 5.10 -0.58 -6.92
CA LEU A 78 3.79 -0.43 -6.28
C LEU A 78 3.55 1.02 -5.85
N GLU A 79 4.52 1.64 -5.20
CA GLU A 79 4.43 3.03 -4.74
C GLU A 79 4.34 4.02 -5.91
N ALA A 80 5.17 3.84 -6.94
CA ALA A 80 5.15 4.66 -8.14
C ALA A 80 3.80 4.57 -8.86
N GLY A 81 3.19 3.38 -8.90
CA GLY A 81 1.90 3.14 -9.53
C GLY A 81 0.69 3.68 -8.76
N THR A 82 0.81 3.91 -7.44
CA THR A 82 -0.35 4.20 -6.58
C THR A 82 -0.28 5.53 -5.83
N LEU A 83 0.86 5.90 -5.25
CA LEU A 83 0.93 7.00 -4.27
C LEU A 83 0.60 8.37 -4.87
N SER A 84 0.86 8.60 -6.15
CA SER A 84 0.49 9.87 -6.79
C SER A 84 -1.03 10.07 -6.85
N ASN A 85 -1.77 9.02 -7.22
CA ASN A 85 -3.23 9.07 -7.31
C ASN A 85 -3.87 9.13 -5.93
N LEU A 86 -3.36 8.34 -4.98
CA LEU A 86 -3.83 8.35 -3.60
C LEU A 86 -3.64 9.72 -2.92
N ARG A 87 -2.50 10.39 -3.13
CA ARG A 87 -2.29 11.76 -2.61
C ARG A 87 -3.30 12.75 -3.17
N LYS A 88 -3.48 12.77 -4.49
CA LYS A 88 -4.49 13.62 -5.14
C LYS A 88 -5.90 13.36 -4.61
N ALA A 89 -6.23 12.11 -4.32
CA ALA A 89 -7.51 11.73 -3.76
C ALA A 89 -7.76 12.36 -2.39
N VAL A 90 -6.83 12.15 -1.46
CA VAL A 90 -6.93 12.66 -0.09
C VAL A 90 -6.94 14.19 -0.06
N GLU A 91 -6.13 14.85 -0.91
CA GLU A 91 -6.15 16.31 -1.05
C GLU A 91 -7.53 16.83 -1.51
N ASN A 92 -8.17 16.15 -2.47
CA ASN A 92 -9.49 16.52 -2.97
C ASN A 92 -10.60 16.29 -1.94
N GLU A 93 -10.52 15.19 -1.17
CA GLU A 93 -11.45 14.90 -0.08
C GLU A 93 -11.34 15.95 1.03
N THR A 94 -10.11 16.24 1.48
CA THR A 94 -9.84 17.27 2.49
C THR A 94 -10.38 18.64 2.07
N ARG A 95 -10.22 19.00 0.79
CA ARG A 95 -10.75 20.27 0.26
C ARG A 95 -12.28 20.29 0.19
N SER A 96 -12.90 19.15 -0.10
CA SER A 96 -14.37 19.02 -0.17
C SER A 96 -15.01 19.07 1.22
N SER A 97 -14.34 18.55 2.25
CA SER A 97 -14.81 18.60 3.64
C SER A 97 -14.63 19.97 4.32
N ALA A 98 -13.80 20.85 3.75
CA ALA A 98 -13.54 22.19 4.30
C ALA A 98 -14.39 23.30 3.65
N ALA A 99 -15.19 22.98 2.63
CA ALA A 99 -16.07 23.88 1.90
C ALA A 99 -17.54 23.75 2.37
#